data_AF-A0A5B7HP46-F1
#
_entry.id   AF-A0A5B7HP46-F1
#
_cell.length_a   1.000
_cell.length_b   1.000
_cell.length_c   1.000
_cell.angle_alpha   90.00
_cell.angle_beta   90.00
_cell.angle_gamma   90.00
#
_symmetry.space_group_name_H-M   'P 1'
#
loop_
_entity.id
_entity.type
_entity.pdbx_description
1 polymer ?
#
loop_
_entity_poly.entity_id
_entity_poly.type
_entity_poly.pdbx_seq_one_letter_code
_entity_poly.pdbx_strand_id
1 'polypeptide(L)'
;MVETVKQYVKYRGFSSKVAEFLAHDKRPFTSVNYQHKWKRYRKWCKDNGHTISNPTDCHLSTSAIKGYKAMLNSVLAIRGLDLNNNQVLRLIIRACSSQPQRPSRNLRPSWNLDIVLHLLTKALFESLQLLSIRDLTRKSLFLLALAIAWRVGEIQALSHKTSWQGQDLLVSYLPEFIAKVDTDAHSTPREFRIKSLATTMGSEDVERLLCPVQAFRHYLHRTASLTRPRNLLLLNVLSDLCPKQQFPSSYGTPSNRPTLPSLTLSATSLRSMPMTSVALLPLCSCGRTALFPLS
;
A
#
# COMPACT_ATOMS: atom_id res chain seq x y z
N MET A 1 -11.19 -1.21 -13.87
CA MET A 1 -11.45 0.13 -13.35
C MET A 1 -11.21 1.13 -14.45
N VAL A 2 -9.95 1.40 -14.83
CA VAL A 2 -9.60 2.43 -15.83
C VAL A 2 -10.48 2.30 -17.07
N GLU A 3 -10.55 1.10 -17.66
CA GLU A 3 -11.41 0.86 -18.83
C GLU A 3 -12.90 1.09 -18.57
N THR A 4 -13.40 0.69 -17.40
CA THR A 4 -14.80 0.89 -17.00
C THR A 4 -15.13 2.38 -16.88
N VAL A 5 -14.20 3.18 -16.37
CA VAL A 5 -14.32 4.64 -16.30
C VAL A 5 -14.31 5.24 -17.71
N LYS A 6 -13.35 4.85 -18.56
CA LYS A 6 -13.26 5.31 -19.96
C LYS A 6 -14.55 5.05 -20.73
N GLN A 7 -15.06 3.82 -20.68
CA GLN A 7 -16.29 3.41 -21.35
C GLN A 7 -17.50 4.24 -20.89
N TYR A 8 -17.63 4.45 -19.58
CA TYR A 8 -18.74 5.24 -19.05
C TYR A 8 -18.66 6.72 -19.44
N VAL A 9 -17.47 7.32 -19.39
CA VAL A 9 -17.27 8.72 -19.79
C VAL A 9 -17.56 8.90 -21.29
N LYS A 10 -17.12 7.97 -22.15
CA LYS A 10 -17.48 7.98 -23.58
C LYS A 10 -18.98 7.84 -23.80
N TYR A 11 -19.64 6.94 -23.07
CA TYR A 11 -21.09 6.76 -23.13
C TYR A 11 -21.87 8.04 -22.76
N ARG A 12 -21.32 8.88 -21.87
CA ARG A 12 -21.89 10.19 -21.51
C ARG A 12 -21.66 11.28 -22.56
N GLY A 13 -21.07 10.94 -23.71
CA GLY A 13 -20.85 11.87 -24.83
C GLY A 13 -19.52 12.63 -24.79
N PHE A 14 -18.62 12.33 -23.84
CA PHE A 14 -17.31 12.97 -23.78
C PHE A 14 -16.33 12.36 -24.80
N SER A 15 -15.39 13.17 -25.30
CA SER A 15 -14.38 12.73 -26.25
C SER A 15 -13.43 11.68 -25.66
N SER A 16 -12.82 10.86 -26.53
CA SER A 16 -11.83 9.86 -26.12
C SER A 16 -10.65 10.46 -25.33
N LYS A 17 -10.25 11.70 -25.65
CA LYS A 17 -9.17 12.41 -24.94
C LYS A 17 -9.55 12.75 -23.50
N VAL A 18 -10.78 13.22 -23.28
CA VAL A 18 -11.30 13.50 -21.93
C VAL A 18 -11.47 12.19 -21.14
N ALA A 19 -11.94 11.13 -21.78
CA ALA A 19 -12.04 9.82 -21.15
C ALA A 19 -10.66 9.27 -20.71
N GLU A 20 -9.63 9.44 -21.54
CA GLU A 20 -8.26 9.04 -21.20
C GLU A 20 -7.73 9.81 -19.99
N PHE A 21 -7.94 11.13 -19.99
CA PHE A 21 -7.51 12.03 -18.91
C PHE A 21 -8.20 11.70 -17.58
N LEU A 22 -9.53 11.63 -17.56
CA LEU A 22 -10.31 11.34 -16.35
C LEU A 22 -10.02 9.94 -15.78
N ALA A 23 -9.71 8.96 -16.65
CA ALA A 23 -9.38 7.62 -16.21
C ALA A 23 -8.00 7.53 -15.52
N HIS A 24 -7.15 8.55 -15.67
CA HIS A 24 -5.82 8.64 -15.09
C HIS A 24 -5.68 9.71 -13.99
N ASP A 25 -6.80 10.17 -13.42
CA ASP A 25 -6.83 11.13 -12.31
C ASP A 25 -6.09 10.64 -11.04
N LYS A 26 -5.86 9.32 -10.90
CA LYS A 26 -5.17 8.74 -9.73
C LYS A 26 -3.70 8.49 -10.01
N ARG A 27 -2.86 8.71 -8.99
CA ARG A 27 -1.43 8.33 -9.00
C ARG A 27 -1.26 6.89 -9.50
N PRO A 28 -0.22 6.57 -10.30
CA PRO A 28 -0.06 5.27 -10.95
C PRO A 28 -0.16 4.08 -9.98
N PHE A 29 0.53 4.14 -8.84
CA PHE A 29 0.49 3.06 -7.84
C PHE A 29 -0.90 2.84 -7.26
N THR A 30 -1.63 3.93 -6.98
CA THR A 30 -3.02 3.87 -6.51
C THR A 30 -3.90 3.23 -7.57
N SER A 31 -3.74 3.61 -8.84
CA SER A 31 -4.47 3.03 -9.98
C SER A 31 -4.24 1.52 -10.10
N VAL A 32 -3.00 1.05 -9.97
CA VAL A 32 -2.66 -0.39 -10.00
C VAL A 32 -3.32 -1.15 -8.85
N ASN A 33 -3.21 -0.64 -7.62
CA ASN A 33 -3.84 -1.24 -6.44
C ASN A 33 -5.37 -1.31 -6.59
N TYR A 34 -5.96 -0.23 -7.09
CA TYR A 34 -7.39 -0.13 -7.35
C TYR A 34 -7.84 -1.07 -8.46
N GLN A 35 -7.06 -1.21 -9.53
CA GLN A 35 -7.31 -2.17 -10.60
C GLN A 35 -7.28 -3.61 -10.08
N HIS A 36 -6.34 -3.96 -9.20
CA HIS A 36 -6.30 -5.28 -8.57
C HIS A 36 -7.55 -5.55 -7.72
N LYS A 37 -7.93 -4.59 -6.87
CA LYS A 37 -9.16 -4.65 -6.08
C LYS A 37 -10.42 -4.77 -6.97
N TRP A 38 -10.49 -4.02 -8.06
CA TRP A 38 -11.59 -4.09 -9.02
C TRP A 38 -11.71 -5.46 -9.69
N LYS A 39 -10.57 -6.07 -10.08
CA LYS A 39 -10.56 -7.43 -10.63
C LYS A 39 -11.09 -8.44 -9.61
N ARG A 40 -10.61 -8.37 -8.35
CA ARG A 40 -11.06 -9.26 -7.27
C ARG A 40 -12.54 -9.08 -6.94
N TYR A 41 -13.01 -7.83 -6.88
CA TYR A 41 -14.42 -7.51 -6.66
C TYR A 41 -15.31 -8.06 -7.77
N ARG A 42 -14.95 -7.83 -9.05
CA ARG A 42 -15.72 -8.39 -10.18
C ARG A 42 -15.79 -9.92 -10.15
N LYS A 43 -14.70 -10.59 -9.80
CA LYS A 43 -14.69 -12.05 -9.65
C LYS A 43 -15.66 -12.46 -8.54
N TRP A 44 -15.55 -11.85 -7.35
CA TRP A 44 -16.44 -12.13 -6.23
C TRP A 44 -17.93 -11.93 -6.58
N CYS A 45 -18.28 -10.87 -7.32
CA CYS A 45 -19.66 -10.64 -7.78
C CYS A 45 -20.18 -11.72 -8.73
N LYS A 46 -19.31 -12.29 -9.58
CA LYS A 46 -19.70 -13.41 -10.46
C LYS A 46 -19.97 -14.67 -9.64
N ASP A 47 -19.14 -14.91 -8.63
CA ASP A 47 -19.16 -16.15 -7.86
C ASP A 47 -20.30 -16.20 -6.83
N ASN A 48 -20.77 -15.05 -6.31
CA ASN A 48 -21.72 -15.00 -5.18
C ASN A 48 -23.12 -14.50 -5.56
N GLY A 49 -23.36 -14.17 -6.82
CA GLY A 49 -24.52 -13.37 -7.20
C GLY A 49 -24.46 -11.98 -6.56
N HIS A 50 -25.33 -11.06 -6.96
CA HIS A 50 -25.28 -9.67 -6.51
C HIS A 50 -25.75 -9.45 -5.06
N THR A 51 -25.81 -10.50 -4.24
CA THR A 51 -26.42 -10.50 -2.91
C THR A 51 -25.33 -10.54 -1.85
N ILE A 52 -25.15 -9.44 -1.11
CA ILE A 52 -24.42 -9.44 0.16
C ILE A 52 -25.38 -10.11 1.16
N SER A 53 -25.27 -11.43 1.35
CA SER A 53 -26.27 -12.17 2.12
C SER A 53 -26.24 -11.89 3.63
N ASN A 54 -25.22 -11.21 4.17
CA ASN A 54 -25.22 -10.79 5.57
C ASN A 54 -24.19 -9.68 5.89
N PRO A 55 -24.55 -8.62 6.64
CA PRO A 55 -23.62 -7.58 7.11
C PRO A 55 -22.67 -8.05 8.23
N THR A 56 -22.76 -9.30 8.68
CA THR A 56 -21.94 -9.91 9.73
C THR A 56 -20.62 -10.51 9.23
N ASP A 57 -20.42 -10.61 7.92
CA ASP A 57 -19.23 -11.19 7.29
C ASP A 57 -18.05 -10.18 7.20
N CYS A 58 -17.56 -9.71 8.36
CA CYS A 58 -16.39 -8.82 8.47
C CYS A 58 -15.04 -9.57 8.23
N HIS A 59 -14.98 -10.50 7.27
CA HIS A 59 -13.78 -11.31 6.92
C HIS A 59 -12.60 -10.47 6.40
N LEU A 60 -12.86 -9.24 5.98
CA LEU A 60 -11.85 -8.30 5.48
C LEU A 60 -11.41 -7.31 6.55
N SER A 61 -10.10 -7.06 6.67
CA SER A 61 -9.56 -5.99 7.53
C SER A 61 -10.25 -4.65 7.28
N THR A 62 -10.43 -3.82 8.31
CA THR A 62 -11.03 -2.48 8.18
C THR A 62 -10.29 -1.65 7.12
N SER A 63 -8.97 -1.75 7.07
CA SER A 63 -8.15 -1.14 6.02
C SER A 63 -8.48 -1.67 4.62
N ALA A 64 -8.73 -2.97 4.48
CA ALA A 64 -9.14 -3.55 3.22
C ALA A 64 -10.54 -3.06 2.81
N ILE A 65 -11.51 -3.04 3.73
CA ILE A 65 -12.86 -2.52 3.48
C ILE A 65 -12.81 -1.06 3.05
N LYS A 66 -12.10 -0.20 3.79
CA LYS A 66 -11.88 1.21 3.42
C LYS A 66 -11.23 1.34 2.03
N GLY A 67 -10.25 0.48 1.73
CA GLY A 67 -9.60 0.44 0.41
C GLY A 67 -10.53 0.02 -0.72
N TYR A 68 -11.43 -0.96 -0.49
CA TYR A 68 -12.46 -1.34 -1.46
C TYR A 68 -13.51 -0.25 -1.63
N LYS A 69 -13.96 0.38 -0.53
CA LYS A 69 -14.86 1.55 -0.59
C LYS A 69 -14.27 2.66 -1.46
N ALA A 70 -13.02 3.05 -1.22
CA ALA A 70 -12.38 4.13 -1.97
C ALA A 70 -12.21 3.78 -3.47
N MET A 71 -11.88 2.52 -3.76
CA MET A 71 -11.82 1.97 -5.12
C MET A 71 -13.20 2.00 -5.80
N LEU A 72 -14.26 1.53 -5.13
CA LEU A 72 -15.61 1.56 -5.66
C LEU A 72 -16.10 3.00 -5.87
N ASN A 73 -15.80 3.90 -4.93
CA ASN A 73 -16.18 5.31 -5.06
C ASN A 73 -15.56 5.96 -6.30
N SER A 74 -14.32 5.60 -6.66
CA SER A 74 -13.70 6.13 -7.90
C SER A 74 -14.41 5.69 -9.19
N VAL A 75 -15.22 4.63 -9.17
CA VAL A 75 -16.01 4.17 -10.31
C VAL A 75 -17.45 4.68 -10.22
N LEU A 76 -18.03 4.61 -9.03
CA LEU A 76 -19.45 4.90 -8.78
C LEU A 76 -19.75 6.39 -8.68
N ALA A 77 -18.81 7.22 -8.20
CA ALA A 77 -19.01 8.66 -8.11
C ALA A 77 -19.25 9.29 -9.49
N ILE A 78 -18.63 8.74 -10.55
CA ILE A 78 -18.85 9.18 -11.93
C ILE A 78 -20.29 8.88 -12.40
N ARG A 79 -20.95 7.90 -11.75
CA ARG A 79 -22.37 7.56 -11.95
C ARG A 79 -23.31 8.31 -11.01
N GLY A 80 -22.81 9.26 -10.23
CA GLY A 80 -23.59 10.00 -9.22
C GLY A 80 -23.84 9.23 -7.93
N LEU A 81 -23.21 8.07 -7.74
CA LEU A 81 -23.34 7.26 -6.52
C LEU A 81 -22.14 7.49 -5.61
N ASP A 82 -22.33 8.27 -4.54
CA ASP A 82 -21.31 8.52 -3.53
C ASP A 82 -21.44 7.58 -2.32
N LEU A 83 -20.47 6.68 -2.18
CA LEU A 83 -20.38 5.78 -1.05
C LEU A 83 -19.89 6.46 0.23
N ASN A 84 -19.33 7.67 0.15
CA ASN A 84 -18.88 8.38 1.35
C ASN A 84 -20.05 8.81 2.23
N ASN A 85 -21.16 9.20 1.61
CA ASN A 85 -22.36 9.70 2.28
C ASN A 85 -23.31 8.60 2.80
N ASN A 86 -23.10 7.33 2.46
CA ASN A 86 -23.94 6.22 2.91
C ASN A 86 -23.77 5.91 4.42
N GLN A 87 -24.82 6.19 5.21
CA GLN A 87 -24.82 5.99 6.67
C GLN A 87 -24.68 4.51 7.07
N VAL A 88 -25.35 3.61 6.36
CA VAL A 88 -25.29 2.16 6.64
C VAL A 88 -23.87 1.64 6.45
N LEU A 89 -23.19 2.04 5.37
CA LEU A 89 -21.80 1.65 5.12
C LEU A 89 -20.85 2.18 6.21
N ARG A 90 -21.06 3.39 6.71
CA ARG A 90 -20.29 3.93 7.84
C ARG A 90 -20.49 3.10 9.12
N LEU A 91 -21.74 2.73 9.41
CA LEU A 91 -22.07 1.89 10.56
C LEU A 91 -21.45 0.49 10.44
N ILE A 92 -21.50 -0.13 9.25
CA ILE A 92 -20.85 -1.42 8.98
C ILE A 92 -19.33 -1.32 9.20
N ILE A 93 -18.67 -0.29 8.65
CA ILE A 93 -17.22 -0.10 8.84
C ILE A 93 -16.87 0.09 10.32
N ARG A 94 -17.70 0.84 11.07
CA ARG A 94 -17.53 1.04 12.51
C ARG A 94 -17.69 -0.29 13.26
N ALA A 95 -18.76 -1.03 13.00
CA ALA A 95 -19.01 -2.34 13.60
C ALA A 95 -17.87 -3.33 13.33
N CYS A 96 -17.41 -3.46 12.08
CA CYS A 96 -16.26 -4.31 11.73
C CYS A 96 -14.93 -3.86 12.36
N SER A 97 -14.83 -2.61 12.83
CA SER A 97 -13.63 -2.10 13.51
C SER A 97 -13.66 -2.33 15.01
N SER A 98 -14.85 -2.43 15.60
CA SER A 98 -15.07 -2.65 17.02
C SER A 98 -15.10 -4.13 17.42
N GLN A 99 -15.09 -5.06 16.46
CA GLN A 99 -15.11 -6.49 16.77
C GLN A 99 -13.80 -6.97 17.44
N PRO A 100 -13.88 -7.70 18.58
CA PRO A 100 -12.72 -8.15 19.37
C PRO A 100 -11.78 -9.14 18.66
N GLN A 101 -12.24 -9.80 17.60
CA GLN A 101 -11.53 -10.94 16.98
C GLN A 101 -10.29 -10.58 16.18
N ARG A 102 -9.90 -9.30 16.07
CA ARG A 102 -8.72 -8.96 15.28
C ARG A 102 -7.49 -8.91 16.17
N PRO A 103 -6.50 -9.80 15.96
CA PRO A 103 -5.20 -9.63 16.59
C PRO A 103 -4.74 -8.21 16.24
N SER A 104 -4.62 -7.37 17.27
CA SER A 104 -3.90 -6.11 17.12
C SER A 104 -2.57 -6.52 16.53
N ARG A 105 -2.27 -6.01 15.32
CA ARG A 105 -0.93 -6.24 14.75
C ARG A 105 0.02 -5.76 15.83
N ASN A 106 0.86 -6.66 16.35
CA ASN A 106 1.86 -6.27 17.31
C ASN A 106 2.69 -5.18 16.61
N LEU A 107 2.50 -3.94 17.03
CA LEU A 107 3.17 -2.79 16.44
C LEU A 107 4.65 -2.80 16.83
N ARG A 108 5.02 -3.64 17.80
CA ARG A 108 6.41 -3.85 18.16
C ARG A 108 7.08 -4.69 17.07
N PRO A 109 8.19 -4.21 16.49
CA PRO A 109 8.99 -5.04 15.62
C PRO A 109 9.44 -6.30 16.37
N SER A 110 9.59 -7.42 15.66
CA SER A 110 10.13 -8.67 16.22
C SER A 110 11.64 -8.61 16.47
N TRP A 111 12.28 -7.47 16.21
CA TRP A 111 13.72 -7.25 16.33
C TRP A 111 14.01 -6.12 17.31
N ASN A 112 15.20 -6.15 17.92
CA ASN A 112 15.67 -5.14 18.87
C ASN A 112 16.77 -4.28 18.21
N LEU A 113 16.64 -2.96 18.31
CA LEU A 113 17.54 -2.01 17.68
C LEU A 113 18.96 -2.06 18.25
N ASP A 114 19.09 -2.16 19.56
CA ASP A 114 20.38 -2.20 20.26
C ASP A 114 21.20 -3.41 19.81
N ILE A 115 20.55 -4.57 19.63
CA ILE A 115 21.19 -5.78 19.12
C ILE A 115 21.73 -5.55 17.70
N VAL A 116 20.94 -4.90 16.83
CA VAL A 116 21.36 -4.63 15.45
C VAL A 116 22.51 -3.64 15.41
N LEU A 117 22.42 -2.54 16.18
CA LEU A 117 23.50 -1.55 16.25
C LEU A 117 24.79 -2.18 16.82
N HIS A 118 24.68 -2.99 17.87
CA HIS A 118 25.82 -3.73 18.41
C HIS A 118 26.44 -4.70 17.41
N LEU A 119 25.62 -5.38 16.59
CA LEU A 119 26.13 -6.25 15.53
C LEU A 119 26.89 -5.44 14.46
N LEU A 120 26.40 -4.24 14.11
CA LEU A 120 27.02 -3.37 13.12
C LEU A 120 28.36 -2.76 13.58
N THR A 121 28.70 -2.84 14.87
CA THR A 121 30.01 -2.45 15.42
C THR A 121 31.00 -3.61 15.54
N LYS A 122 30.59 -4.87 15.29
CA LYS A 122 31.50 -6.03 15.35
C LYS A 122 32.45 -6.11 14.15
N ALA A 123 33.52 -6.89 14.32
CA ALA A 123 34.62 -7.10 13.37
C ALA A 123 34.17 -7.34 11.91
N LEU A 124 33.05 -8.04 11.70
CA LEU A 124 32.48 -8.25 10.36
C LEU A 124 32.22 -6.94 9.61
N PHE A 125 31.82 -5.88 10.32
CA PHE A 125 31.45 -4.58 9.78
C PHE A 125 32.45 -3.47 10.09
N GLU A 126 33.57 -3.80 10.73
CA GLU A 126 34.65 -2.88 11.10
C GLU A 126 35.46 -2.50 9.86
N SER A 127 35.83 -3.48 9.04
CA SER A 127 36.54 -3.27 7.77
C SER A 127 35.58 -3.04 6.60
N LEU A 128 35.01 -1.83 6.51
CA LEU A 128 34.09 -1.45 5.42
C LEU A 128 34.65 -1.67 4.00
N GLN A 129 35.98 -1.69 3.86
CA GLN A 129 36.68 -1.95 2.60
C GLN A 129 36.57 -3.42 2.16
N LEU A 130 36.62 -4.37 3.10
CA LEU A 130 36.65 -5.82 2.84
C LEU A 130 35.24 -6.44 2.73
N LEU A 131 34.20 -5.71 3.14
CA LEU A 131 32.81 -6.18 3.06
C LEU A 131 32.41 -6.60 1.63
N SER A 132 31.41 -7.47 1.51
CA SER A 132 30.74 -7.65 0.22
C SER A 132 29.97 -6.37 -0.14
N ILE A 133 29.76 -6.07 -1.43
CA ILE A 133 28.93 -4.93 -1.85
C ILE A 133 27.52 -5.04 -1.25
N ARG A 134 26.99 -6.26 -1.13
CA ARG A 134 25.68 -6.53 -0.52
C ARG A 134 25.62 -6.11 0.94
N ASP A 135 26.60 -6.51 1.76
CA ASP A 135 26.59 -6.22 3.20
C ASP A 135 26.92 -4.76 3.49
N LEU A 136 27.79 -4.16 2.67
CA LEU A 136 28.02 -2.71 2.68
C LEU A 136 26.74 -1.95 2.34
N THR A 137 26.00 -2.38 1.31
CA THR A 137 24.70 -1.78 0.96
C THR A 137 23.70 -1.90 2.10
N ARG A 138 23.61 -3.07 2.77
CA ARG A 138 22.72 -3.29 3.91
C ARG A 138 23.07 -2.38 5.09
N LYS A 139 24.34 -2.30 5.48
CA LYS A 139 24.80 -1.43 6.57
C LYS A 139 24.52 0.05 6.25
N SER A 140 24.93 0.51 5.06
CA SER A 140 24.71 1.90 4.64
C SER A 140 23.23 2.26 4.54
N LEU A 141 22.40 1.38 3.97
CA LEU A 141 20.95 1.57 3.89
C LEU A 141 20.30 1.61 5.26
N PHE A 142 20.65 0.69 6.16
CA PHE A 142 20.07 0.62 7.49
C PHE A 142 20.39 1.89 8.30
N LEU A 143 21.66 2.29 8.35
CA LEU A 143 22.09 3.50 9.07
C LEU A 143 21.50 4.77 8.45
N LEU A 144 21.43 4.85 7.12
CA LEU A 144 20.80 5.97 6.42
C LEU A 144 19.31 6.06 6.77
N ALA A 145 18.58 4.94 6.69
CA ALA A 145 17.16 4.87 7.00
C ALA A 145 16.88 5.27 8.46
N LEU A 146 17.75 4.86 9.39
CA LEU A 146 17.66 5.23 10.80
C LEU A 146 17.92 6.73 11.01
N ALA A 147 18.89 7.31 10.31
CA ALA A 147 19.26 8.72 10.44
C ALA A 147 18.20 9.69 9.90
N ILE A 148 17.50 9.32 8.82
CA ILE A 148 16.55 10.21 8.13
C ILE A 148 15.07 9.88 8.40
N ALA A 149 14.78 8.66 8.87
CA ALA A 149 13.42 8.15 9.10
C ALA A 149 12.45 8.30 7.91
N TRP A 150 12.97 8.28 6.67
CA TRP A 150 12.16 8.41 5.46
C TRP A 150 11.49 7.10 5.06
N ARG A 151 10.43 7.21 4.25
CA ARG A 151 9.76 6.01 3.71
C ARG A 151 10.66 5.31 2.71
N VAL A 152 10.46 4.01 2.55
CA VAL A 152 11.18 3.18 1.57
C VAL A 152 11.13 3.78 0.16
N GLY A 153 9.98 4.30 -0.27
CA GLY A 153 9.84 4.93 -1.58
C GLY A 153 10.63 6.24 -1.74
N GLU A 154 10.85 6.98 -0.65
CA GLU A 154 11.67 8.19 -0.63
C GLU A 154 13.16 7.84 -0.68
N ILE A 155 13.58 6.85 0.10
CA ILE A 155 14.96 6.33 0.09
C ILE A 155 15.31 5.76 -1.29
N GLN A 156 14.38 5.02 -1.91
CA GLN A 156 14.54 4.50 -3.27
C GLN A 156 14.67 5.61 -4.31
N ALA A 157 14.03 6.76 -4.08
CA ALA A 157 14.03 7.86 -5.01
C ALA A 157 15.22 8.82 -4.85
N LEU A 158 16.19 8.51 -3.99
CA LEU A 158 17.39 9.31 -3.87
C LEU A 158 18.21 9.25 -5.16
N SER A 159 18.67 10.42 -5.60
CA SER A 159 19.53 10.59 -6.76
C SER A 159 20.95 10.13 -6.45
N HIS A 160 21.61 9.49 -7.41
CA HIS A 160 23.04 9.18 -7.34
C HIS A 160 23.91 10.46 -7.28
N LYS A 161 23.37 11.63 -7.67
CA LYS A 161 24.07 12.90 -7.55
C LYS A 161 24.06 13.36 -6.09
N THR A 162 25.16 13.11 -5.39
CA THR A 162 25.40 13.58 -4.02
C THR A 162 26.54 14.58 -3.99
N SER A 163 26.47 15.52 -3.04
CA SER A 163 27.55 16.48 -2.77
C SER A 163 27.92 16.44 -1.29
N TRP A 164 29.00 17.13 -0.93
CA TRP A 164 29.55 17.13 0.43
C TRP A 164 29.63 18.57 0.92
N GLN A 165 29.22 18.80 2.17
CA GLN A 165 29.38 20.08 2.86
C GLN A 165 30.18 19.85 4.14
N GLY A 166 31.50 20.08 4.07
CA GLY A 166 32.41 19.70 5.15
C GLY A 166 32.44 18.17 5.33
N GLN A 167 32.02 17.70 6.51
CA GLN A 167 31.89 16.27 6.79
C GLN A 167 30.49 15.70 6.50
N ASP A 168 29.52 16.55 6.17
CA ASP A 168 28.13 16.14 5.99
C ASP A 168 27.83 15.77 4.53
N LEU A 169 26.86 14.88 4.36
CA LEU A 169 26.41 14.40 3.06
C LEU A 169 25.14 15.14 2.63
N LEU A 170 25.14 15.70 1.43
CA LEU A 170 23.96 16.28 0.80
C LEU A 170 23.39 15.29 -0.23
N VAL A 171 22.11 14.98 -0.06
CA VAL A 171 21.35 14.08 -0.96
C VAL A 171 20.11 14.79 -1.48
N SER A 172 19.68 14.42 -2.68
CA SER A 172 18.46 14.94 -3.28
C SER A 172 17.60 13.83 -3.85
N TYR A 173 16.30 14.08 -3.98
CA TYR A 173 15.42 13.18 -4.74
C TYR A 173 15.68 13.28 -6.25
N LEU A 174 15.33 12.24 -6.99
CA LEU A 174 15.21 12.31 -8.44
C LEU A 174 14.19 13.41 -8.84
N PRO A 175 14.46 14.19 -9.90
CA PRO A 175 13.58 15.29 -10.32
C PRO A 175 12.13 14.86 -10.58
N GLU A 176 11.94 13.66 -11.13
CA GLU A 176 10.64 13.08 -11.46
C GLU A 176 9.90 12.47 -10.25
N PHE A 177 10.55 12.34 -9.09
CA PHE A 177 9.94 11.75 -7.92
C PHE A 177 8.96 12.74 -7.27
N ILE A 178 7.80 12.24 -6.83
CA ILE A 178 6.83 13.02 -6.06
C ILE A 178 6.56 12.25 -4.78
N ALA A 179 6.89 12.87 -3.64
CA ALA A 179 6.72 12.24 -2.35
C ALA A 179 5.24 11.98 -2.10
N LYS A 180 4.94 10.95 -1.28
CA LYS A 180 3.55 10.62 -0.96
C LYS A 180 2.83 11.76 -0.23
N VAL A 181 3.60 12.54 0.51
CA VAL A 181 3.12 13.67 1.32
C VAL A 181 3.14 15.00 0.55
N ASP A 182 3.68 15.03 -0.66
CA ASP A 182 3.61 16.22 -1.50
C ASP A 182 2.16 16.54 -1.84
N THR A 183 1.79 17.80 -1.60
CA THR A 183 0.51 18.41 -1.95
C THR A 183 0.77 19.74 -2.65
N ASP A 184 -0.20 20.25 -3.40
CA ASP A 184 -0.06 21.52 -4.14
C ASP A 184 0.26 22.70 -3.21
N ALA A 185 -0.18 22.63 -1.93
CA ALA A 185 0.10 23.62 -0.91
C ALA A 185 1.46 23.42 -0.20
N HIS A 186 1.97 22.19 -0.17
CA HIS A 186 3.18 21.82 0.58
C HIS A 186 4.02 20.82 -0.21
N SER A 187 5.09 21.32 -0.83
CA SER A 187 6.13 20.50 -1.46
C SER A 187 7.19 20.12 -0.45
N THR A 188 7.60 18.85 -0.43
CA THR A 188 8.74 18.41 0.38
C THR A 188 10.03 19.08 -0.10
N PRO A 189 10.96 19.38 0.82
CA PRO A 189 12.31 19.79 0.44
C PRO A 189 12.91 18.78 -0.53
N ARG A 190 13.68 19.26 -1.52
CA ARG A 190 14.27 18.41 -2.56
C ARG A 190 15.69 17.97 -2.24
N GLU A 191 16.37 18.72 -1.37
CA GLU A 191 17.72 18.47 -0.91
C GLU A 191 17.73 18.36 0.62
N PHE A 192 18.55 17.44 1.13
CA PHE A 192 18.63 17.11 2.53
C PHE A 192 20.08 16.93 2.95
N ARG A 193 20.39 17.43 4.15
CA ARG A 193 21.70 17.32 4.77
C ARG A 193 21.68 16.23 5.84
N ILE A 194 22.53 15.23 5.65
CA ILE A 194 22.76 14.16 6.61
C ILE A 194 24.03 14.48 7.38
N LYS A 195 23.88 14.64 8.69
CA LYS A 195 24.98 14.99 9.59
C LYS A 195 25.89 13.79 9.85
N SER A 196 27.20 14.04 9.85
CA SER A 196 28.20 13.04 10.22
C SER A 196 28.35 12.95 11.73
N LEU A 197 28.22 11.74 12.27
CA LEU A 197 28.49 11.46 13.69
C LEU A 197 29.97 11.66 14.05
N ALA A 198 30.87 11.63 13.06
CA ALA A 198 32.30 11.84 13.28
C ALA A 198 32.67 13.24 13.81
N THR A 199 31.75 14.20 13.69
CA THR A 199 31.90 15.57 14.22
C THR A 199 31.49 15.68 15.69
N THR A 200 30.66 14.76 16.17
CA THR A 200 30.07 14.80 17.51
C THR A 200 30.73 13.79 18.44
N MET A 201 31.27 12.70 17.89
CA MET A 201 31.93 11.62 18.63
C MET A 201 33.46 11.72 18.54
N GLY A 202 34.14 11.30 19.61
CA GLY A 202 35.59 11.22 19.69
C GLY A 202 36.20 10.22 18.70
N SER A 203 37.53 10.20 18.60
CA SER A 203 38.24 9.25 17.72
C SER A 203 38.11 7.81 18.18
N GLU A 204 38.09 7.60 19.51
CA GLU A 204 38.07 6.28 20.15
C GLU A 204 36.65 5.71 20.33
N ASP A 205 35.61 6.48 20.03
CA ASP A 205 34.24 6.06 20.24
C ASP A 205 33.81 5.00 19.22
N VAL A 206 33.48 3.80 19.70
CA VAL A 206 33.01 2.68 18.88
C VAL A 206 31.75 3.06 18.09
N GLU A 207 30.93 3.97 18.60
CA GLU A 207 29.73 4.48 17.92
C GLU A 207 30.04 5.21 16.60
N ARG A 208 31.28 5.65 16.40
CA ARG A 208 31.74 6.22 15.13
C ARG A 208 31.57 5.23 13.97
N LEU A 209 31.66 3.92 14.23
CA LEU A 209 31.40 2.85 13.25
C LEU A 209 29.94 2.80 12.76
N LEU A 210 29.02 3.46 13.47
CA LEU A 210 27.61 3.61 13.13
C LEU A 210 27.32 4.91 12.37
N CYS A 211 28.36 5.68 12.02
CA CYS A 211 28.19 6.92 11.26
C CYS A 211 27.58 6.63 9.87
N PRO A 212 26.36 7.12 9.57
CA PRO A 212 25.71 6.87 8.28
C PRO A 212 26.53 7.46 7.14
N VAL A 213 27.10 8.65 7.34
CA VAL A 213 27.93 9.35 6.37
C VAL A 213 29.20 8.55 6.02
N GLN A 214 29.87 7.97 7.01
CA GLN A 214 31.08 7.17 6.79
C GLN A 214 30.74 5.90 5.99
N ALA A 215 29.73 5.15 6.40
CA ALA A 215 29.27 3.96 5.69
C ALA A 215 28.89 4.29 4.23
N PHE A 216 28.21 5.42 4.03
CA PHE A 216 27.82 5.87 2.70
C PHE A 216 29.00 6.28 1.81
N ARG A 217 30.03 6.92 2.39
CA ARG A 217 31.25 7.30 1.66
C ARG A 217 31.96 6.08 1.07
N HIS A 218 32.10 5.01 1.87
CA HIS A 218 32.67 3.75 1.40
C HIS A 218 31.80 3.06 0.35
N TYR A 219 30.48 3.08 0.55
CA TYR A 219 29.53 2.56 -0.44
C TYR A 219 29.68 3.27 -1.79
N LEU A 220 29.57 4.60 -1.81
CA LEU A 220 29.69 5.40 -3.04
C LEU A 220 31.03 5.18 -3.76
N HIS A 221 32.12 5.10 -3.01
CA HIS A 221 33.44 4.82 -3.58
C HIS A 221 33.48 3.45 -4.27
N ARG A 222 32.93 2.41 -3.63
CA ARG A 222 32.94 1.04 -4.18
C ARG A 222 31.91 0.81 -5.29
N THR A 223 30.87 1.62 -5.36
CA THR A 223 29.85 1.53 -6.41
C THR A 223 30.06 2.52 -7.55
N ALA A 224 31.09 3.38 -7.50
CA ALA A 224 31.33 4.41 -8.51
C ALA A 224 31.54 3.87 -9.93
N SER A 225 32.13 2.67 -10.06
CA SER A 225 32.40 2.02 -11.34
C SER A 225 31.25 1.16 -11.87
N LEU A 226 30.26 0.84 -11.03
CA LEU A 226 29.06 0.13 -11.46
C LEU A 226 28.22 1.10 -12.30
N THR A 227 27.77 0.65 -13.48
CA THR A 227 27.02 1.44 -14.47
C THR A 227 26.03 2.39 -13.79
N ARG A 228 26.23 3.72 -13.92
CA ARG A 228 25.58 4.79 -13.14
C ARG A 228 24.07 4.55 -12.99
N PRO A 229 23.60 3.93 -11.89
CA PRO A 229 22.17 3.86 -11.64
C PRO A 229 21.67 5.28 -11.37
N ARG A 230 20.50 5.64 -11.88
CA ARG A 230 19.90 6.96 -11.56
C ARG A 230 19.69 7.10 -10.05
N ASN A 231 19.29 6.00 -9.42
CA ASN A 231 19.06 5.87 -8.00
C ASN A 231 20.37 5.70 -7.24
N LEU A 232 20.43 6.27 -6.04
CA LEU A 232 21.58 6.22 -5.14
C LEU A 232 21.93 4.79 -4.71
N LEU A 233 20.91 3.95 -4.53
CA LEU A 233 21.04 2.59 -4.02
C LEU A 233 20.85 1.55 -5.13
N LEU A 234 21.69 0.51 -5.12
CA LEU A 234 21.58 -0.62 -6.04
C LEU A 234 20.29 -1.41 -5.76
N LEU A 235 19.46 -1.57 -6.79
CA LEU A 235 18.10 -2.17 -6.71
C LEU A 235 18.10 -3.62 -6.21
N ASN A 236 19.17 -4.38 -6.44
CA ASN A 236 19.25 -5.81 -6.14
C ASN A 236 19.17 -6.15 -4.64
N VAL A 237 19.43 -5.17 -3.75
CA VAL A 237 19.33 -5.39 -2.29
C VAL A 237 17.94 -5.01 -1.75
N LEU A 238 17.22 -4.13 -2.43
CA LEU A 238 15.90 -3.66 -2.00
C LEU A 238 14.78 -4.64 -2.35
N SER A 239 14.95 -5.44 -3.41
CA SER A 239 14.04 -6.54 -3.75
C SER A 239 14.02 -7.62 -2.66
N ASP A 240 15.14 -7.87 -2.00
CA ASP A 240 15.24 -8.86 -0.91
C ASP A 240 14.60 -8.37 0.40
N LEU A 241 14.51 -7.05 0.60
CA LEU A 241 13.95 -6.43 1.80
C LEU A 241 12.43 -6.19 1.72
N CYS A 242 11.85 -6.25 0.53
CA CYS A 242 10.41 -6.16 0.31
C CYS A 242 9.85 -7.53 -0.10
N PRO A 243 9.50 -8.43 0.85
CA PRO A 243 8.75 -9.61 0.51
C PRO A 243 7.42 -9.17 -0.11
N LYS A 244 7.16 -9.62 -1.34
CA LYS A 244 5.84 -9.47 -1.98
C LYS A 244 4.82 -10.03 -1.00
N GLN A 245 3.92 -9.19 -0.49
CA GLN A 245 2.81 -9.65 0.34
C GLN A 245 1.90 -10.56 -0.50
N GLN A 246 2.21 -11.85 -0.51
CA GLN A 246 1.28 -12.89 -0.93
C GLN A 246 0.25 -13.00 0.17
N PHE A 247 -0.92 -12.41 -0.08
CA PHE A 247 -2.09 -12.68 0.74
C PHE A 247 -2.43 -14.16 0.59
N PRO A 248 -2.57 -14.93 1.68
CA PRO A 248 -2.84 -16.36 1.59
C PRO A 248 -4.13 -16.60 0.82
N SER A 249 -4.02 -17.43 -0.21
CA SER A 249 -5.13 -17.99 -0.97
C SER A 249 -5.52 -19.31 -0.32
N SER A 250 -6.26 -19.25 0.78
CA SER A 250 -6.84 -20.46 1.36
C SER A 250 -8.09 -20.11 2.15
N TYR A 251 -9.24 -20.33 1.53
CA TYR A 251 -10.40 -20.81 2.27
C TYR A 251 -10.76 -22.16 1.65
N GLY A 252 -10.41 -23.20 2.40
CA GLY A 252 -10.87 -24.56 2.14
C GLY A 252 -12.38 -24.62 2.36
N THR A 253 -13.01 -25.43 1.52
CA THR A 253 -14.40 -25.89 1.64
C THR A 253 -14.63 -26.58 2.98
N PRO A 254 -15.65 -26.22 3.77
CA PRO A 254 -16.13 -27.07 4.83
C PRO A 254 -17.06 -28.15 4.23
N SER A 255 -16.53 -29.37 4.20
CA SER A 255 -17.28 -30.61 4.12
C SER A 255 -18.00 -30.88 5.46
N ASN A 256 -19.17 -31.52 5.36
CA ASN A 256 -19.99 -32.14 6.42
C ASN A 256 -20.89 -31.23 7.28
N ARG A 257 -22.20 -31.27 6.95
CA ARG A 257 -23.31 -31.04 7.89
C ARG A 257 -23.48 -32.26 8.80
N PRO A 258 -23.66 -32.09 10.11
CA PRO A 258 -24.49 -32.97 10.92
C PRO A 258 -25.94 -32.47 10.90
N THR A 259 -26.85 -33.42 10.83
CA THR A 259 -28.31 -33.27 10.80
C THR A 259 -28.89 -33.35 12.23
N LEU A 260 -30.07 -32.75 12.43
CA LEU A 260 -31.08 -32.86 13.52
C LEU A 260 -31.03 -31.89 14.72
N PRO A 261 -32.16 -31.64 15.43
CA PRO A 261 -33.56 -31.97 15.11
C PRO A 261 -34.50 -30.75 15.05
N SER A 262 -35.60 -30.96 14.34
CA SER A 262 -36.79 -30.12 14.25
C SER A 262 -37.40 -29.83 15.63
N LEU A 263 -37.62 -28.56 15.95
CA LEU A 263 -38.58 -28.16 16.99
C LEU A 263 -39.63 -27.26 16.35
N THR A 264 -40.81 -27.87 16.17
CA THR A 264 -42.09 -27.22 15.89
C THR A 264 -42.47 -26.35 17.08
N LEU A 265 -42.76 -25.07 16.84
CA LEU A 265 -43.59 -24.27 17.74
C LEU A 265 -44.47 -23.31 16.94
N SER A 266 -45.72 -23.31 17.36
CA SER A 266 -46.91 -22.96 16.62
C SER A 266 -47.08 -21.48 16.34
N ALA A 267 -47.77 -21.20 15.24
CA ALA A 267 -48.21 -19.88 14.84
C ALA A 267 -49.37 -19.40 15.72
N THR A 268 -49.27 -18.20 16.29
CA THR A 268 -50.45 -17.34 16.46
C THR A 268 -50.07 -15.85 16.49
N SER A 269 -50.42 -15.18 15.38
CA SER A 269 -50.95 -13.80 15.26
C SER A 269 -50.22 -12.63 15.93
N LEU A 270 -49.50 -11.86 15.11
CA LEU A 270 -49.78 -10.42 15.02
C LEU A 270 -49.70 -9.98 13.54
N ARG A 271 -50.86 -9.60 13.01
CA ARG A 271 -51.00 -9.00 11.68
C ARG A 271 -50.41 -7.59 11.66
N SER A 272 -50.01 -7.22 10.44
CA SER A 272 -49.80 -5.88 9.89
C SER A 272 -48.58 -5.09 10.37
N MET A 273 -47.51 -5.14 9.58
CA MET A 273 -47.00 -3.99 8.82
C MET A 273 -46.11 -4.50 7.67
N PRO A 274 -46.16 -3.91 6.46
CA PRO A 274 -45.29 -4.33 5.37
C PRO A 274 -43.89 -3.81 5.67
N MET A 275 -42.99 -4.70 6.12
CA MET A 275 -41.56 -4.42 6.03
C MET A 275 -41.20 -4.38 4.55
N THR A 276 -41.08 -3.16 4.03
CA THR A 276 -40.33 -2.85 2.82
C THR A 276 -38.94 -3.46 2.98
N SER A 277 -38.76 -4.61 2.34
CA SER A 277 -37.45 -5.17 2.02
C SER A 277 -36.65 -4.04 1.36
N VAL A 278 -35.69 -3.47 2.10
CA VAL A 278 -34.71 -2.56 1.53
C VAL A 278 -33.79 -3.44 0.70
N ALA A 279 -34.24 -3.73 -0.52
CA ALA A 279 -33.41 -4.23 -1.59
C ALA A 279 -32.29 -3.19 -1.79
N LEU A 280 -31.09 -3.49 -1.28
CA LEU A 280 -29.88 -2.93 -1.85
C LEU A 280 -29.90 -3.31 -3.33
N LEU A 281 -30.25 -2.33 -4.16
CA LEU A 281 -30.40 -2.46 -5.60
C LEU A 281 -29.28 -3.32 -6.20
N PRO A 282 -29.61 -4.28 -7.08
CA PRO A 282 -28.61 -5.08 -7.76
C PRO A 282 -27.78 -4.16 -8.67
N LEU A 283 -26.51 -3.94 -8.32
CA LEU A 283 -25.57 -3.06 -9.06
C LEU A 283 -25.04 -3.68 -10.37
N CYS A 284 -25.82 -4.56 -10.99
CA CYS A 284 -25.62 -5.09 -12.33
C CYS A 284 -26.97 -5.32 -13.02
N SER A 285 -27.63 -4.24 -13.45
CA SER A 285 -28.51 -4.34 -14.61
C SER A 285 -27.71 -3.89 -15.83
N CYS A 286 -27.18 -4.88 -16.55
CA CYS A 286 -26.72 -4.74 -17.92
C CYS A 286 -27.57 -5.71 -18.74
N GLY A 287 -28.70 -5.21 -19.27
CA GLY A 287 -29.36 -5.68 -20.49
C GLY A 287 -30.36 -6.85 -20.38
N ARG A 288 -31.67 -6.50 -20.37
CA ARG A 288 -32.74 -7.06 -21.24
C ARG A 288 -33.79 -5.93 -21.33
N THR A 289 -33.85 -5.12 -22.38
CA THR A 289 -34.39 -5.33 -23.73
C THR A 289 -33.90 -4.13 -24.57
N ALA A 290 -33.26 -4.27 -25.72
CA ALA A 290 -33.84 -4.73 -26.98
C ALA A 290 -32.78 -5.39 -27.89
N LEU A 291 -33.27 -6.18 -28.85
CA LEU A 291 -32.57 -7.08 -29.76
C LEU A 291 -31.55 -6.41 -30.71
N PHE A 292 -30.43 -7.12 -30.96
CA PHE A 292 -29.64 -7.38 -32.20
C PHE A 292 -29.65 -6.43 -33.44
N PRO A 293 -28.68 -6.51 -34.40
CA PRO A 293 -27.55 -7.46 -34.53
C PRO A 293 -26.16 -6.84 -34.79
N LEU A 294 -25.15 -7.72 -34.66
CA LEU A 294 -23.76 -7.55 -35.08
C LEU A 294 -23.62 -7.70 -36.59
N SER A 295 -22.85 -6.80 -37.20
CA SER A 295 -21.98 -7.02 -38.36
C SER A 295 -20.74 -6.16 -38.16
#